data_AF-A0ABD0YCE5-F1
#
_entry.id   AF-A0ABD0YCE5-F1
#
_cell.length_a   1.000
_cell.length_b   1.000
_cell.length_c   1.000
_cell.angle_alpha   90.00
_cell.angle_beta   90.00
_cell.angle_gamma   90.00
#
_symmetry.space_group_name_H-M   'P 1'
#
loop_
_entity.id
_entity.type
_entity.pdbx_description
1 polymer ?
#
loop_
_entity_poly.entity_id
_entity_poly.type
_entity_poly.pdbx_seq_one_letter_code
_entity_poly.pdbx_strand_id
1 'polypeptide(L)' 'MYIGLHDIITEGGWEWIGVATSGQSSSVTTYWKNGEPSNGDGEDCAVIITSTSDALKSWNDVQCTKEYNWVCERTASTM' A
#
# COMPACT_ATOMS: atom_id res chain seq x y z
N MET A 1 2.81 -0.15 9.31
CA MET A 1 3.04 -1.55 8.94
C MET A 1 2.93 -1.67 7.44
N TYR A 2 3.99 -2.11 6.76
CA TYR A 2 3.99 -2.29 5.31
C TYR A 2 2.93 -3.27 4.86
N ILE A 3 2.27 -2.88 3.77
CA ILE A 3 1.41 -3.73 2.94
C ILE A 3 2.04 -3.82 1.55
N GLY A 4 1.60 -4.76 0.73
CA GLY A 4 2.18 -4.99 -0.59
C GLY A 4 1.88 -3.93 -1.65
N LEU A 5 1.31 -2.77 -1.30
CA LEU A 5 0.90 -1.73 -2.23
C LEU A 5 2.03 -0.71 -2.44
N HIS A 6 2.35 -0.38 -3.69
CA HIS A 6 3.41 0.57 -4.06
C HIS A 6 3.08 1.27 -5.38
N ASP A 7 3.73 2.38 -5.68
CA ASP A 7 3.67 3.07 -6.98
C ASP A 7 5.06 3.38 -7.56
N ILE A 8 6.11 2.70 -7.05
CA ILE A 8 7.52 2.75 -7.48
C ILE A 8 7.72 2.71 -9.02
N ILE A 9 6.81 2.09 -9.77
CA ILE A 9 6.91 1.95 -11.24
C ILE A 9 6.30 3.15 -11.97
N THR A 10 5.20 3.71 -11.45
CA THR A 10 4.47 4.81 -12.07
C THR A 10 3.82 5.62 -10.97
N GLU A 11 4.30 6.84 -10.77
CA GLU A 11 3.79 7.80 -9.80
C GLU A 11 2.25 7.94 -9.88
N GLY A 12 1.57 7.72 -8.74
CA GLY A 12 0.11 7.72 -8.65
C GLY A 12 -0.57 6.46 -9.21
N GLY A 13 0.20 5.55 -9.80
CA GLY A 13 -0.21 4.25 -10.33
C GLY A 13 -0.02 3.12 -9.31
N TRP A 14 -0.76 3.19 -8.21
CA TRP A 14 -0.67 2.22 -7.12
C TRP A 14 -1.03 0.79 -7.56
N GLU A 15 -0.12 -0.14 -7.30
CA GLU A 15 -0.23 -1.55 -7.64
C GLU A 15 0.17 -2.46 -6.48
N TRP A 16 -0.38 -3.68 -6.47
CA TRP A 16 -0.03 -4.70 -5.47
C TRP A 16 1.11 -5.58 -5.99
N ILE A 17 2.08 -5.82 -5.12
CA ILE A 17 3.14 -6.79 -5.34
C ILE A 17 2.55 -8.16 -5.70
N GLY A 18 3.00 -8.72 -6.82
CA GLY A 18 2.51 -10.01 -7.34
C GLY A 18 1.26 -9.96 -8.21
N VAL A 19 0.54 -8.82 -8.30
CA VAL A 19 -0.62 -8.65 -9.21
C VAL A 19 -0.21 -7.92 -10.50
N ALA A 20 0.81 -7.06 -10.44
CA ALA A 20 1.31 -6.27 -11.59
C ALA A 20 1.70 -7.12 -12.83
N THR A 21 2.04 -8.40 -12.65
CA THR A 21 2.32 -9.32 -13.76
C THR A 21 1.09 -9.73 -14.58
N SER A 22 -0.12 -9.39 -14.14
CA SER A 22 -1.38 -9.78 -14.80
C SER A 22 -2.05 -8.67 -15.62
N GLY A 23 -1.45 -7.48 -15.71
CA GLY A 23 -2.01 -6.37 -16.52
C GLY A 23 -3.36 -5.84 -16.01
N GLN A 24 -3.80 -6.26 -14.82
CA GLN A 24 -4.97 -5.69 -14.15
C GLN A 24 -4.59 -4.38 -13.46
N SER A 25 -4.57 -3.29 -14.21
CA SER A 25 -4.79 -1.94 -13.66
C SER A 25 -6.28 -1.80 -13.30
N SER A 26 -6.76 -2.66 -12.40
CA SER A 26 -8.11 -2.59 -11.85
C SER A 26 -8.11 -1.49 -10.80
N SER A 27 -9.04 -0.55 -10.84
CA SER A 27 -9.21 0.50 -9.83
C SER A 27 -9.02 -0.07 -8.42
N VAL A 28 -7.86 0.19 -7.82
CA VAL A 28 -7.53 -0.35 -6.51
C VAL A 28 -8.49 0.31 -5.52
N THR A 29 -9.22 -0.49 -4.75
CA THR A 29 -9.96 0.07 -3.62
C THR A 29 -8.94 0.55 -2.60
N THR A 30 -8.96 1.84 -2.30
CA THR A 30 -7.98 2.48 -1.43
C THR A 30 -8.57 2.81 -0.06
N TYR A 31 -7.76 2.68 0.99
CA TYR A 31 -8.13 3.03 2.36
C TYR A 31 -7.21 4.11 2.95
N TRP A 32 -6.82 5.07 2.10
CA TRP A 32 -5.99 6.22 2.48
C TRP A 32 -6.60 6.98 3.64
N LYS A 33 -5.74 7.37 4.60
CA LYS A 33 -6.14 8.38 5.59
C LYS A 33 -6.36 9.71 4.87
N ASN A 34 -7.09 10.62 5.51
CA ASN A 34 -7.33 11.94 4.93
C ASN A 34 -6.01 12.64 4.60
N GLY A 35 -5.86 13.09 3.35
CA GLY A 35 -4.68 13.80 2.86
C GLY A 35 -3.65 12.93 2.14
N GLU A 36 -3.82 11.60 2.14
CA GLU A 36 -2.92 10.67 1.45
C GLU A 36 -3.57 10.05 0.19
N PRO A 37 -2.77 9.56 -0.77
CA PRO A 37 -1.31 9.65 -0.80
C PRO A 37 -0.87 11.08 -1.10
N SER A 38 0.12 11.59 -0.37
CA SER A 38 0.61 12.96 -0.52
C SER A 38 1.84 13.06 -1.41
N ASN A 39 2.46 11.94 -1.73
CA ASN A 39 3.76 11.80 -2.37
C ASN A 39 4.74 12.85 -1.84
N GLY A 40 5.13 12.72 -0.57
CA GLY A 40 6.10 13.59 0.06
C GLY A 40 7.49 13.53 -0.59
N ASP A 41 8.55 13.28 0.19
CA ASP A 41 9.92 13.18 -0.34
C ASP A 41 10.17 11.85 -1.10
N GLY A 42 9.36 11.53 -2.12
CA GLY A 42 9.40 10.27 -2.88
C GLY A 42 8.87 9.09 -2.07
N GLU A 43 7.58 9.13 -1.75
CA GLU A 43 6.94 8.19 -0.84
C GLU A 43 6.25 7.05 -1.60
N ASP A 44 7.02 6.09 -2.11
CA ASP A 44 6.48 5.12 -3.07
C ASP A 44 5.90 3.82 -2.47
N CYS A 45 5.87 3.69 -1.14
CA CYS A 45 5.45 2.47 -0.44
C CYS A 45 4.32 2.72 0.56
N ALA A 46 3.31 1.84 0.61
CA ALA A 46 2.19 2.02 1.53
C ALA A 46 2.37 1.31 2.88
N VAL A 47 1.93 1.97 3.95
CA VAL A 47 1.80 1.41 5.30
C VAL A 47 0.40 1.61 5.86
N ILE A 48 -0.05 0.66 6.69
CA ILE A 48 -1.17 0.86 7.63
C ILE A 48 -0.63 1.54 8.90
N ILE A 49 -1.27 2.64 9.30
CA ILE A 49 -1.02 3.36 10.55
C ILE A 49 -2.15 3.08 11.55
N THR A 50 -1.83 2.59 12.75
CA THR A 50 -2.82 2.19 13.75
C THR A 50 -3.31 3.33 14.65
N SER A 51 -2.78 4.53 14.48
CA SER A 51 -3.16 5.71 15.27
C SER A 51 -4.38 6.46 14.72
N THR A 52 -5.00 5.98 13.64
CA THR A 52 -6.22 6.57 13.08
C THR A 52 -7.45 6.10 13.87
N SER A 53 -8.46 6.94 13.98
CA SER A 53 -9.74 6.59 14.64
C SER A 53 -10.63 5.71 13.76
N ASP A 54 -10.42 5.73 12.44
CA ASP A 54 -11.12 4.92 11.45
C ASP A 54 -10.12 3.96 10.78
N ALA A 55 -10.31 2.66 11.00
CA ALA A 55 -9.46 1.62 10.44
C ALA A 55 -9.53 1.55 8.90
N LEU A 56 -10.64 2.01 8.31
CA LEU A 56 -10.82 2.08 6.85
C LEU A 56 -10.18 3.35 6.25
N LYS A 57 -9.57 4.20 7.06
CA LYS A 57 -8.84 5.41 6.64
C LYS A 57 -7.48 5.46 7.34
N SER A 58 -6.68 4.43 7.10
CA SER A 58 -5.46 4.14 7.86
C SER A 58 -4.20 4.02 6.99
N TRP A 59 -4.32 4.03 5.67
CA TRP A 59 -3.16 3.90 4.78
C TRP A 59 -2.42 5.24 4.63
N ASN A 60 -1.11 5.14 4.52
CA ASN A 60 -0.18 6.24 4.33
C ASN A 60 0.92 5.80 3.37
N ASP A 61 1.22 6.62 2.37
CA ASP A 61 2.41 6.47 1.56
C ASP A 61 3.63 6.92 2.36
N VAL A 62 4.74 6.21 2.25
CA VAL A 62 5.98 6.50 2.96
C VAL A 62 7.17 6.20 2.07
N GLN A 63 8.29 6.87 2.32
CA GLN A 63 9.57 6.45 1.75
C GLN A 63 9.82 4.96 2.06
N CYS A 64 10.11 4.18 1.02
CA CYS A 64 10.31 2.74 1.12
C CYS A 64 11.48 2.34 2.03
N THR A 65 12.40 3.26 2.33
CA THR A 65 13.58 3.05 3.19
C THR A 65 13.30 3.20 4.68
N LYS A 66 12.11 3.68 5.08
CA LYS A 66 11.74 3.83 6.50
C LYS A 66 11.57 2.45 7.15
N GLU A 67 11.74 2.39 8.47
CA GLU A 67 11.60 1.13 9.20
C GLU A 67 10.18 0.98 9.75
N TYR A 68 9.44 0.00 9.22
CA TYR A 68 8.15 -0.43 9.76
C TYR A 68 8.05 -1.96 9.77
N ASN A 69 7.23 -2.50 10.67
CA ASN A 69 6.79 -3.91 10.59
C ASN A 69 6.04 -4.15 9.27
N TRP A 70 5.86 -5.41 8.86
CA TRP A 70 5.15 -5.77 7.62
C TRP A 70 4.14 -6.89 7.85
N VAL A 71 3.15 -6.98 6.97
CA VAL A 71 2.21 -8.12 6.89
C VAL A 71 2.45 -8.89 5.59
N CYS A 72 2.34 -10.21 5.66
CA CYS A 72 2.42 -11.09 4.49
C CYS A 72 1.06 -11.73 4.22
N GLU A 73 0.71 -11.87 2.95
CA GLU A 73 -0.46 -12.61 2.50
C GLU A 73 -0.02 -13.90 1.80
N ARG A 74 -0.76 -14.99 2.03
CA ARG A 74 -0.62 -16.23 1.27
C ARG A 74 -2.00 -16.88 1.15
N THR A 75 -2.28 -17.49 0.00
CA THR A 75 -3.46 -18.31 -0.17
C THR A 75 -3.47 -19.46 0.83
N ALA A 76 -4.65 -19.77 1.37
CA ALA A 76 -4.81 -20.97 2.17
C ALA A 76 -4.62 -22.19 1.25
N SER A 77 -3.73 -23.10 1.62
CA SER A 77 -3.62 -24.38 0.92
C SER A 77 -4.87 -25.20 1.23
N THR A 78 -5.72 -25.40 0.23
CA THR A 78 -6.80 -26.39 0.30
C THR A 78 -6.17 -27.78 0.13
N MET A 79 -6.50 -28.70 1.03
CA MET A 79 -6.11 -30.12 0.90
C MET A 79 -6.75 -30.77 -0.33
#